data_AF-A0A7G8DDM4-F1
#
_entry.id   AF-A0A7G8DDM4-F1
#
_cell.length_a   1.000
_cell.length_b   1.000
_cell.length_c   1.000
_cell.angle_alpha   90.00
_cell.angle_beta   90.00
_cell.angle_gamma   90.00
#
_symmetry.space_group_name_H-M   'P 1'
#
loop_
_entity.id
_entity.type
_entity.pdbx_description
1 polymer ?
#
loop_
_entity_poly.entity_id
_entity_poly.type
_entity_poly.pdbx_seq_one_letter_code
_entity_poly.pdbx_strand_id
1 'polypeptide(L)'
;MFSVGRFFAFSVVVLFSSAASALEVSAVRGVLDSHPVVASVRKYRGKVVIKDQCKADNYAMFVNYGPNPYLIICPKSAQSLALIERALHHEAVHMAQWCWGTASLYSSQNLRANAIKKGLTYKHADLALKRLGHQPGSDLYESEWEAYYFEDAPPESIVSLLNDNCKDATQKDLDQY
;
A
#
# COMPACT_ATOMS: atom_id res chain seq x y z
N MET A 1 -41.37 10.14 -58.84
CA MET A 1 -40.33 10.61 -57.89
C MET A 1 -40.90 10.45 -56.49
N PHE A 2 -40.44 9.45 -55.74
CA PHE A 2 -40.81 9.26 -54.33
C PHE A 2 -39.57 9.50 -53.48
N SER A 3 -39.65 10.54 -52.64
CA SER A 3 -38.63 10.91 -51.67
C SER A 3 -38.79 10.03 -50.44
N VAL A 4 -37.78 9.22 -50.12
CA VAL A 4 -37.74 8.44 -48.88
C VAL A 4 -36.99 9.29 -47.85
N GLY A 5 -37.74 9.75 -46.83
CA GLY A 5 -37.24 10.54 -45.73
C GLY A 5 -36.18 9.80 -44.92
N ARG A 6 -35.13 10.53 -44.54
CA ARG A 6 -34.08 10.07 -43.63
C ARG A 6 -34.67 9.82 -42.24
N PHE A 7 -34.55 8.59 -41.76
CA PHE A 7 -34.72 8.26 -40.35
C PHE A 7 -33.53 8.83 -39.56
N PHE A 8 -33.81 9.73 -38.62
CA PHE A 8 -32.85 10.09 -37.58
C PHE A 8 -32.89 9.01 -36.50
N ALA A 9 -31.84 8.19 -36.43
CA ALA A 9 -31.62 7.30 -35.30
C ALA A 9 -31.16 8.15 -34.10
N PHE A 10 -32.01 8.25 -33.08
CA PHE A 10 -31.60 8.80 -31.79
C PHE A 10 -30.75 7.76 -31.07
N SER A 11 -29.43 7.98 -31.02
CA SER A 11 -28.56 7.24 -30.10
C SER A 11 -28.86 7.70 -28.68
N VAL A 12 -29.59 6.87 -27.92
CA VAL A 12 -29.66 7.02 -26.47
C VAL A 12 -28.31 6.59 -25.91
N VAL A 13 -27.43 7.57 -25.67
CA VAL A 13 -26.21 7.34 -24.88
C VAL A 13 -26.65 7.21 -23.43
N VAL A 14 -26.80 5.98 -22.98
CA VAL A 14 -27.11 5.70 -21.59
C VAL A 14 -25.82 5.86 -20.76
N LEU A 15 -25.66 7.03 -20.13
CA LEU A 15 -24.56 7.35 -19.23
C LEU A 15 -24.75 6.66 -17.87
N PHE A 16 -24.56 5.35 -17.79
CA PHE A 16 -24.44 4.62 -16.52
C PHE A 16 -22.96 4.44 -16.17
N SER A 17 -22.30 5.40 -15.52
CA SER A 17 -20.89 5.20 -15.13
C SER A 17 -20.41 5.87 -13.84
N SER A 18 -21.17 6.77 -13.21
CA SER A 18 -20.72 7.48 -12.00
C SER A 18 -21.28 6.93 -10.68
N ALA A 19 -22.52 6.44 -10.67
CA ALA A 19 -23.14 5.95 -9.43
C ALA A 19 -22.63 4.57 -9.00
N ALA A 20 -22.42 3.65 -9.95
CA ALA A 20 -21.90 2.31 -9.67
C ALA A 20 -20.43 2.36 -9.21
N SER A 21 -19.61 3.20 -9.85
CA SER A 21 -18.21 3.40 -9.46
C SER A 21 -18.09 4.07 -8.09
N ALA A 22 -18.93 5.06 -7.76
CA ALA A 22 -18.98 5.65 -6.42
C ALA A 22 -19.42 4.64 -5.34
N LEU A 23 -20.38 3.76 -5.65
CA LEU A 23 -20.84 2.72 -4.73
C LEU A 23 -19.74 1.67 -4.46
N GLU A 24 -19.01 1.27 -5.51
CA GLU A 24 -17.86 0.36 -5.39
C GLU A 24 -16.72 0.96 -4.57
N VAL A 25 -16.39 2.23 -4.79
CA VAL A 25 -15.35 2.94 -4.00
C VAL A 25 -15.77 3.05 -2.54
N SER A 26 -17.05 3.34 -2.25
CA SER A 26 -17.56 3.37 -0.88
C SER A 26 -17.49 2.01 -0.17
N ALA A 27 -17.74 0.90 -0.89
CA ALA A 27 -17.61 -0.44 -0.33
C ALA A 27 -16.14 -0.79 -0.02
N VAL A 28 -15.23 -0.48 -0.95
CA VAL A 28 -13.77 -0.65 -0.75
C VAL A 28 -13.28 0.18 0.44
N ARG A 29 -13.78 1.41 0.60
CA ARG A 29 -13.46 2.25 1.75
C ARG A 29 -13.87 1.61 3.07
N GLY A 30 -15.05 1.00 3.17
CA GLY A 30 -15.49 0.29 4.37
C GLY A 30 -14.59 -0.91 4.72
N VAL A 31 -14.14 -1.65 3.71
CA VAL A 31 -13.15 -2.74 3.89
C VAL A 31 -11.82 -2.20 4.38
N LEU A 32 -11.31 -1.13 3.77
CA LEU A 32 -10.04 -0.50 4.16
C LEU A 32 -10.10 0.10 5.57
N ASP A 33 -11.22 0.71 5.94
CA ASP A 33 -11.40 1.29 7.28
C ASP A 33 -11.37 0.23 8.39
N SER A 34 -11.78 -1.01 8.08
CA SER A 34 -11.73 -2.17 8.99
C SER A 34 -10.49 -3.04 8.80
N HIS A 35 -9.60 -2.71 7.85
CA HIS A 35 -8.39 -3.49 7.58
C HIS A 35 -7.41 -3.41 8.76
N PRO A 36 -6.87 -4.54 9.25
CA PRO A 36 -6.06 -4.57 10.47
C PRO A 36 -4.77 -3.75 10.35
N VAL A 37 -4.16 -3.69 9.16
CA VAL A 37 -2.99 -2.83 8.90
C VAL A 37 -3.36 -1.35 9.00
N VAL A 38 -4.50 -0.93 8.46
CA VAL A 38 -4.98 0.46 8.56
C VAL A 38 -5.24 0.84 10.02
N ALA A 39 -5.89 -0.05 10.78
CA ALA A 39 -6.11 0.13 12.21
C ALA A 39 -4.79 0.25 13.00
N SER A 40 -3.80 -0.58 12.66
CA SER A 40 -2.46 -0.52 13.27
C SER A 40 -1.76 0.80 12.95
N VAL A 41 -1.71 1.20 11.67
CA VAL A 41 -1.12 2.49 11.25
C VAL A 41 -1.73 3.68 12.00
N ARG A 42 -3.07 3.72 12.14
CA ARG A 42 -3.78 4.77 12.89
C ARG A 42 -3.36 4.85 14.36
N LYS A 43 -3.03 3.71 14.97
CA LYS A 43 -2.65 3.62 16.39
C LYS A 43 -1.27 4.21 16.67
N TYR A 44 -0.30 4.03 15.76
CA TYR A 44 1.12 4.27 16.03
C TYR A 44 1.72 5.56 15.45
N ARG A 45 0.90 6.59 15.15
CA ARG A 45 1.27 7.96 14.67
C ARG A 45 0.97 8.24 13.18
N GLY A 46 0.43 7.28 12.43
CA GLY A 46 0.06 7.49 11.03
C GLY A 46 -1.35 8.04 10.86
N LYS A 47 -1.52 9.23 10.27
CA LYS A 47 -2.84 9.59 9.71
C LYS A 47 -3.10 8.67 8.51
N VAL A 48 -4.28 8.07 8.40
CA VAL A 48 -4.68 7.35 7.17
C VAL A 48 -5.68 8.22 6.42
N VAL A 49 -5.34 8.59 5.20
CA VAL A 49 -6.18 9.41 4.32
C VAL A 49 -6.61 8.56 3.14
N ILE A 50 -7.89 8.17 3.13
CA ILE A 50 -8.48 7.48 1.98
C ILE A 50 -9.03 8.55 1.04
N LYS A 51 -8.48 8.65 -0.18
CA LYS A 51 -8.89 9.63 -1.19
C LYS A 51 -9.47 8.93 -2.42
N ASP A 52 -10.66 9.32 -2.80
CA ASP A 52 -11.35 8.77 -3.98
C ASP A 52 -10.66 9.16 -5.31
N GLN A 53 -9.81 10.20 -5.29
CA GLN A 53 -9.02 10.64 -6.42
C GLN A 53 -7.57 10.94 -6.00
N CYS A 54 -6.64 10.16 -6.54
CA CYS A 54 -5.21 10.39 -6.41
C CYS A 54 -4.63 10.75 -7.78
N LYS A 55 -3.70 11.72 -7.80
CA LYS A 55 -3.00 12.14 -9.03
C LYS A 55 -1.94 11.14 -9.50
N ALA A 56 -1.58 10.17 -8.67
CA ALA A 56 -0.55 9.18 -8.95
C ALA A 56 -1.17 7.82 -9.27
N ASP A 57 -0.47 7.01 -10.06
CA ASP A 57 -0.88 5.64 -10.41
C ASP A 57 -0.83 4.66 -9.23
N ASN A 58 -0.29 5.09 -8.08
CA ASN A 58 -0.12 4.26 -6.89
C ASN A 58 -1.44 4.07 -6.12
N TYR A 59 -1.66 2.85 -5.62
CA TYR A 59 -2.85 2.50 -4.82
C TYR A 59 -2.73 2.89 -3.34
N ALA A 60 -1.51 3.03 -2.84
CA ALA A 60 -1.20 3.60 -1.55
C ALA A 60 0.11 4.41 -1.64
N MET A 61 0.37 5.27 -0.67
CA MET A 61 1.62 6.03 -0.57
C MET A 61 1.89 6.41 0.88
N PHE A 62 3.07 6.07 1.39
CA PHE A 62 3.61 6.59 2.63
C PHE A 62 4.20 7.98 2.41
N VAL A 63 3.84 8.92 3.29
CA VAL A 63 4.32 10.29 3.24
C VAL A 63 4.90 10.65 4.61
N ASN A 64 6.16 11.09 4.64
CA ASN A 64 6.94 11.28 5.85
C ASN A 64 7.45 12.71 6.07
N TYR A 65 6.64 13.73 5.76
CA TYR A 65 7.00 15.13 6.02
C TYR A 65 6.97 15.45 7.53
N GLY A 66 8.11 15.27 8.20
CA GLY A 66 8.30 15.66 9.60
C GLY A 66 7.78 14.63 10.61
N PRO A 67 7.40 15.05 11.84
CA PRO A 67 7.09 14.13 12.95
C PRO A 67 5.75 13.39 12.79
N ASN A 68 4.96 13.70 11.77
CA ASN A 68 3.62 13.17 11.56
C ASN A 68 3.53 12.47 10.20
N PRO A 69 4.10 11.26 10.06
CA PRO A 69 3.95 10.51 8.83
C PRO A 69 2.48 10.12 8.62
N TYR A 70 2.11 9.86 7.38
CA TYR A 70 0.76 9.44 7.06
C TYR A 70 0.71 8.56 5.82
N LEU A 71 -0.32 7.72 5.76
CA LEU A 71 -0.58 6.85 4.65
C LEU A 71 -1.75 7.40 3.82
N ILE A 72 -1.56 7.57 2.52
CA ILE A 72 -2.64 7.84 1.58
C ILE A 72 -3.05 6.52 0.94
N ILE A 73 -4.35 6.23 0.89
CA ILE A 73 -4.90 5.09 0.16
C ILE A 73 -5.84 5.60 -0.93
N CYS A 74 -5.70 5.05 -2.13
CA CYS A 74 -6.35 5.51 -3.35
C CYS A 74 -7.24 4.38 -3.89
N PRO A 75 -8.46 4.19 -3.36
CA PRO A 75 -9.38 3.19 -3.86
C PRO A 75 -9.86 3.53 -5.28
N LYS A 76 -9.38 2.77 -6.27
CA LYS A 76 -9.77 2.96 -7.68
C LYS A 76 -11.03 2.17 -8.06
N SER A 77 -11.14 0.92 -7.61
CA SER A 77 -12.30 0.04 -7.86
C SER A 77 -12.27 -1.20 -6.94
N ALA A 78 -13.39 -1.90 -6.81
CA ALA A 78 -13.48 -3.16 -6.05
C ALA A 78 -12.56 -4.27 -6.63
N GLN A 79 -12.38 -4.28 -7.95
CA GLN A 79 -11.45 -5.19 -8.64
C GLN A 79 -9.99 -4.94 -8.26
N SER A 80 -9.69 -3.78 -7.66
CA SER A 80 -8.34 -3.39 -7.27
C SER A 80 -8.02 -3.69 -5.80
N LEU A 81 -8.91 -4.33 -5.03
CA LEU A 81 -8.69 -4.52 -3.58
C LEU A 81 -7.36 -5.21 -3.26
N ALA A 82 -7.03 -6.31 -3.96
CA ALA A 82 -5.75 -6.99 -3.76
C ALA A 82 -4.53 -6.12 -4.12
N LEU A 83 -4.65 -5.22 -5.11
CA LEU A 83 -3.59 -4.27 -5.46
C LEU A 83 -3.45 -3.17 -4.41
N ILE A 84 -4.58 -2.76 -3.82
CA ILE A 84 -4.59 -1.80 -2.71
C ILE A 84 -3.99 -2.42 -1.45
N GLU A 85 -4.32 -3.67 -1.13
CA GLU A 85 -3.75 -4.40 0.01
C GLU A 85 -2.25 -4.57 -0.12
N ARG A 86 -1.76 -4.99 -1.30
CA ARG A 86 -0.32 -5.08 -1.57
C ARG A 86 0.39 -3.73 -1.41
N ALA A 87 -0.16 -2.67 -2.00
CA ALA A 87 0.40 -1.34 -1.84
C ALA A 87 0.36 -0.88 -0.38
N LEU A 88 -0.74 -1.14 0.34
CA LEU A 88 -0.86 -0.86 1.77
C LEU A 88 0.23 -1.58 2.59
N HIS A 89 0.53 -2.83 2.27
CA HIS A 89 1.57 -3.59 2.94
C HIS A 89 2.97 -3.04 2.64
N HIS A 90 3.29 -2.75 1.38
CA HIS A 90 4.54 -2.12 0.96
C HIS A 90 4.80 -0.83 1.74
N GLU A 91 3.81 0.07 1.73
CA GLU A 91 3.91 1.37 2.39
C GLU A 91 3.90 1.29 3.92
N ALA A 92 3.26 0.25 4.49
CA ALA A 92 3.31 -0.01 5.93
C ALA A 92 4.71 -0.46 6.39
N VAL A 93 5.48 -1.16 5.54
CA VAL A 93 6.89 -1.46 5.84
C VAL A 93 7.72 -0.19 5.89
N HIS A 94 7.53 0.74 4.95
CA HIS A 94 8.19 2.05 5.01
C HIS A 94 7.85 2.84 6.27
N MET A 95 6.61 2.75 6.74
CA MET A 95 6.24 3.35 8.04
C MET A 95 7.00 2.72 9.20
N ALA A 96 7.12 1.39 9.24
CA ALA A 96 7.86 0.71 10.30
C ALA A 96 9.37 1.01 10.26
N GLN A 97 9.96 1.04 9.07
CA GLN A 97 11.34 1.51 8.84
C GLN A 97 11.53 2.92 9.39
N TRP A 98 10.61 3.84 9.09
CA TRP A 98 10.62 5.22 9.61
C TRP A 98 10.51 5.26 11.13
N CYS A 99 9.58 4.52 11.74
CA CYS A 99 9.42 4.45 13.19
C CYS A 99 10.70 3.99 13.91
N TRP A 100 11.42 3.03 13.30
CA TRP A 100 12.66 2.52 13.86
C TRP A 100 13.86 3.45 13.60
N GLY A 101 13.78 4.31 12.59
CA GLY A 101 14.87 5.17 12.14
C GLY A 101 15.91 4.43 11.29
N THR A 102 15.48 3.45 10.50
CA THR A 102 16.36 2.68 9.58
C THR A 102 15.81 2.70 8.17
N ALA A 103 16.68 2.49 7.18
CA ALA A 103 16.26 2.20 5.83
C ALA A 103 15.85 0.73 5.63
N SER A 104 16.31 -0.19 6.50
CA SER A 104 15.96 -1.60 6.43
C SER A 104 15.87 -2.24 7.82
N LEU A 105 14.81 -3.02 8.08
CA LEU A 105 14.58 -3.70 9.36
C LEU A 105 15.32 -5.05 9.42
N TYR A 106 15.48 -5.71 8.27
CA TYR A 106 16.15 -6.99 8.15
C TYR A 106 17.25 -6.95 7.08
N SER A 107 18.42 -7.52 7.40
CA SER A 107 19.45 -7.71 6.39
C SER A 107 18.96 -8.59 5.23
N SER A 108 19.46 -8.32 4.02
CA SER A 108 19.14 -9.11 2.82
C SER A 108 19.42 -10.60 2.99
N GLN A 109 20.44 -10.96 3.76
CA GLN A 109 20.79 -12.35 4.09
C GLN A 109 19.70 -13.01 4.97
N ASN A 110 19.18 -12.28 5.96
CA ASN A 110 18.12 -12.76 6.83
C ASN A 110 16.80 -12.94 6.07
N LEU A 111 16.45 -11.99 5.18
CA LEU A 111 15.27 -12.10 4.32
C LEU A 111 15.34 -13.32 3.40
N ARG A 112 16.51 -13.58 2.80
CA ARG A 112 16.75 -14.78 1.98
C ARG A 112 16.61 -16.07 2.78
N ALA A 113 17.24 -16.13 3.96
CA ALA A 113 17.15 -17.30 4.82
C ALA A 113 15.70 -17.57 5.29
N ASN A 114 14.95 -16.51 5.58
CA ASN A 114 13.55 -16.59 5.97
C ASN A 114 12.67 -17.12 4.82
N ALA A 115 12.88 -16.61 3.60
CA ALA A 115 12.14 -17.04 2.41
C ALA A 115 12.31 -18.54 2.12
N ILE A 116 13.55 -19.03 2.17
CA ILE A 116 13.87 -20.45 1.99
C ILE A 116 13.18 -21.29 3.08
N LYS A 117 13.22 -20.85 4.33
CA LYS A 117 12.62 -21.58 5.47
C LYS A 117 11.10 -21.62 5.42
N LYS A 118 10.46 -20.54 4.97
CA LYS A 118 8.98 -20.41 4.95
C LYS A 118 8.34 -20.86 3.64
N GLY A 119 9.13 -21.21 2.61
CA GLY A 119 8.61 -21.63 1.32
C GLY A 119 7.76 -20.55 0.63
N LEU A 120 8.10 -19.28 0.83
CA LEU A 120 7.35 -18.17 0.25
C LEU A 120 7.57 -18.16 -1.27
N THR A 121 6.49 -18.33 -2.04
CA THR A 121 6.48 -18.32 -3.52
C THR A 121 5.81 -17.05 -4.06
N TYR A 122 5.88 -15.95 -3.30
CA TYR A 122 5.33 -14.69 -3.75
C TYR A 122 6.21 -14.14 -4.88
N LYS A 123 5.60 -13.91 -6.04
CA LYS A 123 6.30 -13.46 -7.26
C LYS A 123 7.16 -12.20 -7.02
N HIS A 124 6.71 -11.32 -6.14
CA HIS A 124 7.40 -10.07 -5.81
C HIS A 124 8.48 -10.25 -4.75
N ALA A 125 8.29 -11.15 -3.78
CA ALA A 125 9.35 -11.54 -2.84
C ALA A 125 10.54 -12.18 -3.58
N ASP A 126 10.30 -13.08 -4.54
CA ASP A 126 11.38 -13.66 -5.34
C ASP A 126 12.16 -12.62 -6.16
N LEU A 127 11.45 -11.65 -6.75
CA LEU A 127 12.07 -10.54 -7.46
C LEU A 127 12.89 -9.66 -6.51
N ALA A 128 12.33 -9.32 -5.35
CA ALA A 128 13.00 -8.54 -4.32
C ALA A 128 14.26 -9.22 -3.81
N LEU A 129 14.18 -10.52 -3.51
CA LEU A 129 15.33 -11.31 -3.07
C LEU A 129 16.44 -11.39 -4.12
N LYS A 130 16.09 -11.51 -5.40
CA LYS A 130 17.06 -11.44 -6.51
C LYS A 130 17.77 -10.09 -6.50
N ARG A 131 17.00 -9.01 -6.43
CA ARG A 131 17.49 -7.62 -6.51
C ARG A 131 18.36 -7.23 -5.32
N LEU A 132 17.98 -7.61 -4.10
CA LEU A 132 18.76 -7.41 -2.87
C LEU A 132 20.19 -7.99 -2.93
N GLY A 133 20.49 -8.94 -3.82
CA GLY A 133 21.84 -9.48 -3.99
C GLY A 133 22.74 -8.74 -4.96
N HIS A 134 22.20 -7.80 -5.74
CA HIS A 134 22.95 -7.12 -6.80
C HIS A 134 23.53 -5.78 -6.35
N GLN A 135 22.96 -5.12 -5.33
CA GLN A 135 23.43 -3.83 -4.83
C GLN A 135 23.27 -3.69 -3.30
N PRO A 136 24.02 -4.47 -2.51
CA PRO A 136 24.05 -4.30 -1.06
C PRO A 136 24.64 -2.93 -0.66
N GLY A 137 24.09 -2.31 0.38
CA GLY A 137 24.63 -1.10 1.03
C GLY A 137 24.09 0.24 0.52
N SER A 138 23.06 0.25 -0.33
CA SER A 138 22.33 1.47 -0.66
C SER A 138 21.02 1.52 0.12
N ASP A 139 20.94 2.42 1.11
CA ASP A 139 19.80 2.55 2.02
C ASP A 139 18.45 2.65 1.29
N LEU A 140 18.35 3.53 0.29
CA LEU A 140 17.12 3.69 -0.50
C LEU A 140 16.76 2.43 -1.31
N TYR A 141 17.77 1.69 -1.77
CA TYR A 141 17.55 0.47 -2.53
C TYR A 141 17.07 -0.66 -1.61
N GLU A 142 17.72 -0.84 -0.46
CA GLU A 142 17.35 -1.88 0.50
C GLU A 142 15.95 -1.64 1.09
N SER A 143 15.61 -0.37 1.35
CA SER A 143 14.29 0.04 1.83
C SER A 143 13.15 -0.41 0.92
N GLU A 144 13.24 -0.11 -0.38
CA GLU A 144 12.21 -0.47 -1.36
C GLU A 144 12.10 -1.98 -1.57
N TRP A 145 13.23 -2.69 -1.65
CA TRP A 145 13.17 -4.14 -1.87
C TRP A 145 12.75 -4.92 -0.63
N GLU A 146 13.03 -4.42 0.58
CA GLU A 146 12.42 -4.99 1.78
C GLU A 146 10.90 -4.80 1.76
N ALA A 147 10.39 -3.62 1.38
CA ALA A 147 8.95 -3.40 1.26
C ALA A 147 8.30 -4.33 0.21
N TYR A 148 8.92 -4.53 -0.95
CA TYR A 148 8.49 -5.51 -1.97
C TYR A 148 8.59 -6.97 -1.50
N TYR A 149 9.41 -7.27 -0.51
CA TYR A 149 9.45 -8.61 0.08
C TYR A 149 8.19 -8.92 0.89
N PHE A 150 7.62 -7.89 1.54
CA PHE A 150 6.48 -8.02 2.44
C PHE A 150 5.13 -7.62 1.81
N GLU A 151 5.08 -7.10 0.58
CA GLU A 151 3.81 -6.64 -0.01
C GLU A 151 2.73 -7.75 -0.10
N ASP A 152 3.14 -9.00 -0.31
CA ASP A 152 2.25 -10.16 -0.38
C ASP A 152 2.14 -10.91 0.98
N ALA A 153 2.75 -10.37 2.06
CA ALA A 153 2.70 -10.98 3.38
C ALA A 153 1.29 -10.93 3.97
N PRO A 154 0.91 -11.88 4.84
CA PRO A 154 -0.41 -11.85 5.43
C PRO A 154 -0.53 -10.66 6.42
N PRO A 155 -1.71 -10.03 6.56
CA PRO A 155 -1.87 -8.79 7.31
C PRO A 155 -1.34 -8.82 8.75
N GLU A 156 -1.46 -9.96 9.43
CA GLU A 156 -0.94 -10.14 10.80
C GLU A 156 0.58 -9.98 10.89
N SER A 157 1.32 -10.36 9.84
CA SER A 157 2.77 -10.17 9.79
C SER A 157 3.12 -8.69 9.71
N ILE A 158 2.37 -7.93 8.90
CA ILE A 158 2.54 -6.48 8.77
C ILE A 158 2.15 -5.77 10.07
N VAL A 159 1.06 -6.20 10.71
CA VAL A 159 0.63 -5.66 12.02
C VAL A 159 1.69 -5.91 13.09
N SER A 160 2.28 -7.11 13.17
CA SER A 160 3.39 -7.40 14.09
C SER A 160 4.57 -6.47 13.82
N LEU A 161 4.97 -6.36 12.55
CA LEU A 161 6.09 -5.54 12.13
C LEU A 161 5.89 -4.05 12.49
N LEU A 162 4.68 -3.51 12.30
CA LEU A 162 4.31 -2.17 12.76
C LEU A 162 4.34 -2.05 14.29
N ASN A 163 3.77 -3.02 15.02
CA ASN A 163 3.76 -3.01 16.48
C ASN A 163 5.19 -3.01 17.05
N ASP A 164 6.05 -3.88 16.53
CA ASP A 164 7.39 -4.10 17.07
C ASP A 164 8.30 -2.89 16.85
N ASN A 165 8.09 -2.16 15.76
CA ASN A 165 8.98 -1.05 15.37
C ASN A 165 8.41 0.34 15.71
N CYS A 166 7.09 0.48 15.87
CA CYS A 166 6.46 1.76 16.16
C CYS A 166 6.00 1.94 17.61
N LYS A 167 6.05 0.90 18.47
CA LYS A 167 5.62 1.00 19.87
C LYS A 167 6.49 1.92 20.73
N ASP A 168 7.77 2.08 20.39
CA ASP A 168 8.72 2.92 21.13
C ASP A 168 9.02 4.27 20.44
N ALA A 169 8.56 4.47 19.21
CA ALA A 169 8.65 5.76 18.51
C ALA A 169 7.93 6.87 19.29
N THR A 170 6.88 6.52 20.06
CA THR A 170 6.22 7.46 20.98
C THR A 170 7.12 8.02 22.06
N GLN A 171 8.16 7.31 22.49
CA GLN A 171 9.07 7.73 23.57
C GLN A 171 10.32 8.44 23.01
N LYS A 172 10.94 7.88 21.96
CA LYS A 172 12.12 8.49 21.32
C LYS A 172 11.85 9.88 20.72
N ASP A 173 10.66 10.12 20.16
CA ASP A 173 10.28 11.43 19.62
C ASP A 173 9.95 12.46 20.73
N LEU A 174 9.60 12.00 21.94
CA LEU A 174 9.41 12.88 23.10
C LEU A 174 10.72 13.21 23.83
N ASP A 175 11.71 12.33 23.73
CA ASP A 175 13.03 12.51 24.37
C ASP A 175 13.99 13.37 23.51
N GLN A 176 13.63 13.69 22.26
CA GLN A 176 14.41 14.53 21.34
C GLN A 176 13.93 16.00 21.26
N TYR A 177 12.90 16.37 22.01
CA TYR A 177 12.37 17.75 22.14
C TYR A 177 12.19 18.13 23.61
#